data_AF-A0A2E2IV84-F1
#
_entry.id   AF-A0A2E2IV84-F1
#
_cell.length_a   1.000
_cell.length_b   1.000
_cell.length_c   1.000
_cell.angle_alpha   90.00
_cell.angle_beta   90.00
_cell.angle_gamma   90.00
#
_symmetry.space_group_name_H-M   'P 1'
#
loop_
_entity.id
_entity.type
_entity.pdbx_description
1 polymer ?
#
loop_
_entity_poly.entity_id
_entity_poly.type
_entity_poly.pdbx_seq_one_letter_code
_entity_poly.pdbx_strand_id
1 'polypeptide(L)'
;MILPKITPVACATLIAVAAAPLAAQSAQTAAPTDAGLAADTLTDGRTMQAIAQLQSELDLHPGDPAILINLGIAQAQSGREQDARISFEAAMRSRDVIELETANGTSTDSRRLARHALAMLDRGEFRPARRSAEQFTLRD
;
A
#
# COMPACT_ATOMS: atom_id res chain seq x y z
N MET A 1 35.11 -28.17 -45.66
CA MET A 1 34.49 -27.86 -46.97
C MET A 1 33.58 -29.02 -47.31
N ILE A 2 32.32 -28.75 -47.65
CA ILE A 2 31.29 -29.58 -48.33
C ILE A 2 29.93 -29.28 -47.67
N LEU A 3 29.19 -28.40 -48.34
CA LEU A 3 27.74 -28.25 -48.24
C LEU A 3 27.10 -29.30 -49.15
N PRO A 4 25.88 -29.79 -48.84
CA PRO A 4 24.80 -29.71 -49.83
C PRO A 4 23.46 -29.34 -49.14
N LYS A 5 22.84 -28.18 -49.41
CA LYS A 5 21.85 -27.89 -50.47
C LYS A 5 20.81 -29.00 -50.72
N ILE A 6 19.58 -28.78 -50.23
CA ILE A 6 18.34 -29.23 -50.88
C ILE A 6 17.30 -28.10 -50.77
N THR A 7 16.56 -27.99 -51.86
CA THR A 7 15.78 -26.89 -52.47
C THR A 7 14.42 -26.55 -51.83
N PRO A 8 13.81 -25.40 -52.21
CA PRO A 8 12.50 -24.93 -51.76
C PRO A 8 11.35 -25.33 -52.71
N VAL A 9 10.12 -24.88 -52.36
CA VAL A 9 8.87 -24.80 -53.16
C VAL A 9 7.85 -25.92 -52.89
N ALA A 10 6.71 -25.57 -52.30
CA ALA A 10 5.41 -25.51 -53.00
C ALA A 10 4.25 -25.27 -52.02
N CYS A 11 3.42 -24.29 -52.36
CA CYS A 11 2.11 -24.03 -51.79
C CYS A 11 1.20 -25.26 -51.86
N ALA A 12 0.44 -25.52 -50.79
CA ALA A 12 -0.85 -26.20 -50.90
C ALA A 12 -1.76 -25.72 -49.76
N THR A 13 -2.78 -24.96 -50.17
CA THR A 13 -3.99 -24.64 -49.41
C THR A 13 -4.64 -25.90 -48.84
N LEU A 14 -5.24 -25.81 -47.64
CA LEU A 14 -6.62 -26.23 -47.41
C LEU A 14 -7.08 -25.86 -46.00
N ILE A 15 -8.23 -25.19 -45.98
CA ILE A 15 -9.00 -24.78 -44.82
C ILE A 15 -9.56 -26.04 -44.13
N ALA A 16 -9.43 -26.12 -42.81
CA ALA A 16 -10.30 -26.93 -41.98
C ALA A 16 -10.63 -26.15 -40.71
N VAL A 17 -11.68 -25.31 -40.80
CA VAL A 17 -12.44 -24.89 -39.61
C VAL A 17 -13.21 -26.13 -39.14
N ALA A 18 -12.74 -26.72 -38.05
CA ALA A 18 -13.49 -27.72 -37.32
C ALA A 18 -14.24 -27.02 -36.18
N ALA A 19 -15.54 -26.82 -36.37
CA ALA A 19 -16.48 -26.45 -35.34
C ALA A 19 -17.07 -27.73 -34.71
N ALA A 20 -16.89 -27.95 -33.41
CA ALA A 20 -17.74 -28.82 -32.59
C ALA A 20 -17.40 -28.63 -31.08
N PRO A 21 -18.28 -29.00 -30.13
CA PRO A 21 -18.87 -28.05 -29.19
C PRO A 21 -18.59 -28.35 -27.71
N LEU A 22 -19.01 -27.38 -26.87
CA LEU A 22 -19.43 -27.44 -25.46
C LEU A 22 -18.66 -28.30 -24.44
N ALA A 23 -18.29 -27.60 -23.37
CA ALA A 23 -18.28 -28.04 -21.97
C ALA A 23 -17.22 -29.10 -21.58
N ALA A 24 -16.03 -28.61 -21.23
CA ALA A 24 -15.23 -29.25 -20.19
C ALA A 24 -14.86 -28.17 -19.15
N GLN A 25 -15.24 -28.46 -17.91
CA GLN A 25 -15.07 -27.62 -16.74
C GLN A 25 -13.72 -26.91 -16.70
N SER A 26 -13.76 -25.59 -16.59
CA SER A 26 -13.06 -25.03 -15.45
C SER A 26 -14.11 -24.35 -14.61
N ALA A 27 -14.56 -25.09 -13.59
CA ALA A 27 -15.05 -24.45 -12.39
C ALA A 27 -13.86 -23.61 -11.90
N GLN A 28 -13.76 -22.36 -12.35
CA GLN A 28 -13.21 -21.33 -11.50
C GLN A 28 -14.16 -21.32 -10.30
N THR A 29 -13.80 -22.16 -9.32
CA THR A 29 -14.00 -21.88 -7.92
C THR A 29 -13.97 -20.37 -7.77
N ALA A 30 -15.12 -19.78 -7.43
CA ALA A 30 -15.20 -18.40 -7.04
C ALA A 30 -14.19 -18.23 -5.91
N ALA A 31 -12.99 -17.79 -6.28
CA ALA A 31 -11.94 -17.51 -5.33
C ALA A 31 -12.50 -16.43 -4.41
N PRO A 32 -12.35 -16.56 -3.09
CA PRO A 32 -12.61 -15.44 -2.20
C PRO A 32 -11.78 -14.27 -2.74
N THR A 33 -12.46 -13.17 -3.04
CA THR A 33 -11.96 -12.02 -3.81
C THR A 33 -10.51 -11.65 -3.48
N ASP A 34 -9.57 -12.05 -4.36
CA ASP A 34 -8.18 -11.57 -4.40
C ASP A 34 -8.09 -10.04 -4.44
N ALA A 35 -9.14 -9.35 -4.86
CA ALA A 35 -9.20 -7.89 -4.89
C ALA A 35 -8.98 -7.25 -3.50
N GLY A 36 -9.42 -7.90 -2.43
CA GLY A 36 -9.20 -7.41 -1.06
C GLY A 36 -7.74 -7.54 -0.64
N LEU A 37 -7.15 -8.72 -0.84
CA LEU A 37 -5.74 -9.00 -0.53
C LEU A 37 -4.78 -8.20 -1.45
N ALA A 38 -5.13 -8.04 -2.72
CA ALA A 38 -4.38 -7.22 -3.67
C ALA A 38 -4.42 -5.73 -3.29
N ALA A 39 -5.58 -5.21 -2.90
CA ALA A 39 -5.67 -3.82 -2.42
C ALA A 39 -4.90 -3.61 -1.11
N ASP A 40 -4.95 -4.58 -0.21
CA ASP A 40 -4.24 -4.54 1.08
C ASP A 40 -2.71 -4.57 0.86
N THR A 41 -2.21 -5.54 0.10
CA THR A 41 -0.79 -5.65 -0.25
C THR A 41 -0.26 -4.44 -1.03
N LEU A 42 -1.06 -3.86 -1.93
CA LEU A 42 -0.70 -2.61 -2.64
C LEU A 42 -0.62 -1.42 -1.67
N THR A 43 -1.51 -1.35 -0.68
CA THR A 43 -1.53 -0.28 0.32
C THR A 43 -0.34 -0.41 1.28
N ASP A 44 -0.03 -1.62 1.73
CA ASP A 44 1.15 -1.91 2.53
C ASP A 44 2.44 -1.57 1.78
N GLY A 45 2.53 -1.96 0.51
CA GLY A 45 3.67 -1.66 -0.35
C GLY A 45 3.91 -0.14 -0.49
N ARG A 46 2.84 0.64 -0.70
CA ARG A 46 2.92 2.11 -0.77
C ARG A 46 3.30 2.72 0.57
N THR A 47 2.77 2.21 1.68
CA THR A 47 3.10 2.68 3.03
C THR A 47 4.57 2.45 3.35
N MET A 48 5.10 1.26 3.04
CA MET A 48 6.51 0.93 3.23
C MET A 48 7.43 1.78 2.36
N GLN A 49 7.06 2.04 1.11
CA GLN A 49 7.81 2.95 0.24
C GLN A 49 7.83 4.38 0.80
N ALA A 50 6.69 4.88 1.29
CA ALA A 50 6.60 6.21 1.90
C ALA A 50 7.50 6.32 3.14
N ILE A 51 7.52 5.30 3.99
CA ILE A 51 8.42 5.25 5.16
C ILE A 51 9.89 5.37 4.72
N ALA A 52 10.32 4.59 3.73
CA ALA A 52 11.70 4.62 3.25
C ALA A 52 12.08 5.99 2.67
N GLN A 53 11.17 6.61 1.92
CA GLN A 53 11.38 7.96 1.38
C GLN A 53 11.49 8.99 2.49
N LEU A 54 10.56 8.98 3.46
CA LEU A 54 10.56 9.93 4.57
C LEU A 54 11.79 9.77 5.48
N GLN A 55 12.29 8.55 5.68
CA GLN A 55 13.56 8.32 6.37
C GLN A 55 14.74 8.97 5.62
N SER A 56 14.78 8.79 4.30
CA SER A 56 15.82 9.41 3.46
C SER A 56 15.74 10.94 3.48
N GLU A 57 14.53 11.51 3.47
CA GLU A 57 14.32 12.95 3.60
C GLU A 57 14.73 13.47 4.99
N LEU A 58 14.46 12.70 6.04
CA LEU A 58 14.86 13.04 7.41
C LEU A 58 16.39 13.05 7.59
N ASP A 59 17.11 12.17 6.88
CA ASP A 59 18.58 12.17 6.87
C ASP A 59 19.14 13.47 6.25
N LEU A 60 18.44 14.05 5.28
CA LEU A 60 18.79 15.33 4.65
C LEU A 60 18.37 16.54 5.49
N HIS A 61 17.25 16.42 6.21
CA HIS A 61 16.64 17.49 7.01
C HIS A 61 16.41 17.02 8.45
N PRO A 62 17.49 16.82 9.23
CA PRO A 62 17.39 16.25 10.56
C PRO A 62 16.58 17.16 11.49
N GLY A 63 15.51 16.61 12.05
CA GLY A 63 14.65 17.31 13.01
C GLY A 63 13.52 18.11 12.38
N ASP A 64 13.32 18.04 11.05
CA ASP A 64 12.16 18.66 10.40
C ASP A 64 10.85 18.06 10.97
N PRO A 65 9.99 18.88 11.59
CA PRO A 65 8.80 18.38 12.25
C PRO A 65 7.72 17.90 11.27
N ALA A 66 7.65 18.41 10.03
CA ALA A 66 6.71 17.90 9.03
C ALA A 66 7.08 16.47 8.61
N ILE A 67 8.37 16.24 8.33
CA ILE A 67 8.86 14.91 7.95
C ILE A 67 8.63 13.92 9.09
N LEU A 68 8.94 14.30 10.33
CA LEU A 68 8.72 13.47 11.52
C LEU A 68 7.23 13.13 11.73
N ILE A 69 6.32 14.09 11.51
CA ILE A 69 4.87 13.84 11.60
C ILE A 69 4.43 12.87 10.50
N ASN A 70 4.84 13.08 9.25
CA ASN A 70 4.48 12.22 8.14
C ASN A 70 5.03 10.80 8.31
N LEU A 71 6.26 10.67 8.81
CA LEU A 71 6.87 9.39 9.13
C LEU A 71 6.08 8.66 10.21
N GLY A 72 5.69 9.37 11.27
CA GLY A 72 4.86 8.81 12.33
C GLY A 72 3.50 8.33 11.83
N ILE A 73 2.85 9.07 10.93
CA ILE A 73 1.57 8.68 10.32
C ILE A 73 1.73 7.38 9.52
N ALA A 74 2.75 7.29 8.66
CA ALA A 74 2.98 6.09 7.85
C ALA A 74 3.36 4.87 8.71
N GLN A 75 4.16 5.07 9.76
CA GLN A 75 4.47 4.04 10.75
C GLN A 75 3.21 3.56 11.49
N ALA A 76 2.32 4.47 11.90
CA ALA A 76 1.09 4.12 12.59
C ALA A 76 0.14 3.31 11.69
N GLN A 77 0.00 3.70 10.41
CA GLN A 77 -0.83 2.99 9.44
C GLN A 77 -0.30 1.58 9.12
N SER A 78 1.02 1.38 9.15
CA SER A 78 1.65 0.06 9.00
C SER A 78 1.70 -0.77 10.28
N GLY A 79 1.05 -0.32 11.36
CA GLY A 79 1.00 -1.02 12.65
C GLY A 79 2.27 -0.89 13.49
N ARG A 80 3.25 -0.07 13.07
CA ARG A 80 4.50 0.22 13.79
C ARG A 80 4.30 1.31 14.84
N GLU A 81 3.46 1.02 15.83
CA GLU A 81 2.98 2.00 16.81
C GLU A 81 4.09 2.63 17.66
N GLN A 82 5.08 1.83 18.08
CA GLN A 82 6.21 2.32 18.87
C GLN A 82 7.07 3.32 18.09
N ASP A 83 7.36 3.00 16.82
CA ASP A 83 8.12 3.88 15.95
C ASP A 83 7.35 5.18 15.67
N ALA A 84 6.04 5.08 15.45
CA ALA A 84 5.16 6.23 15.26
C ALA A 84 5.19 7.18 16.46
N ARG A 85 5.10 6.63 17.68
CA ARG A 85 5.21 7.40 18.92
C ARG A 85 6.54 8.16 18.99
N ILE A 86 7.65 7.49 18.72
CA ILE A 86 8.99 8.10 18.72
C ILE A 86 9.04 9.27 17.74
N SER A 87 8.53 9.10 16.52
CA SER A 87 8.50 10.14 15.49
C SER A 87 7.66 11.35 15.90
N PHE A 88 6.45 11.14 16.43
CA PHE A 88 5.61 12.24 16.91
C PHE A 88 6.21 12.96 18.11
N GLU A 89 6.80 12.23 19.05
CA GLU A 89 7.52 12.80 20.17
C GLU A 89 8.73 13.63 19.73
N ALA A 90 9.47 13.17 18.73
CA ALA A 90 10.57 13.93 18.14
C ALA A 90 10.06 15.23 17.48
N ALA A 91 8.94 15.18 16.75
CA ALA A 91 8.33 16.38 16.17
C ALA A 91 7.90 17.38 17.26
N MET A 92 7.34 16.91 18.38
CA MET A 92 7.00 17.77 19.52
C MET A 92 8.23 18.47 20.14
N ARG A 93 9.37 17.78 20.15
CA ARG A 93 10.64 18.29 20.69
C ARG A 93 11.44 19.07 19.66
N SER A 94 10.99 19.15 18.40
CA SER A 94 11.69 19.92 17.37
C SER A 94 11.80 21.39 17.79
N ARG A 95 12.97 21.96 17.48
CA ARG A 95 13.29 23.36 17.77
C ARG A 95 12.47 24.26 16.85
N ASP A 96 12.25 23.81 15.62
CA ASP A 96 11.48 24.51 14.62
C ASP A 96 9.99 24.21 14.84
N VAL A 97 9.20 25.28 14.85
CA VAL A 97 7.73 25.21 14.90
C VAL A 97 7.24 25.82 13.61
N ILE A 98 6.82 24.96 12.70
CA ILE A 98 6.23 25.37 11.43
C ILE A 98 4.71 25.21 11.47
N GLU A 99 4.05 26.05 10.69
CA GLU A 99 2.63 25.98 10.42
C GLU A 99 2.38 24.91 9.35
N LEU A 100 1.38 24.05 9.59
CA LEU A 100 1.00 22.96 8.70
C LEU A 100 -0.49 23.03 8.39
N GLU A 101 -0.83 22.77 7.14
CA GLU A 101 -2.22 22.58 6.73
C GLU A 101 -2.61 21.11 6.97
N THR A 102 -3.69 20.91 7.71
CA THR A 102 -4.26 19.59 7.94
C THR A 102 -5.19 19.19 6.79
N ALA A 103 -5.52 17.91 6.70
CA ALA A 103 -6.36 17.37 5.62
C ALA A 103 -7.77 18.01 5.51
N ASN A 104 -8.24 18.70 6.55
CA ASN A 104 -9.53 19.40 6.53
C ASN A 104 -9.41 20.89 6.13
N GLY A 105 -8.23 21.33 5.69
CA GLY A 105 -7.96 22.71 5.28
C GLY A 105 -7.72 23.67 6.45
N THR A 106 -7.62 23.18 7.69
CA THR A 106 -7.27 24.02 8.84
C THR A 106 -5.77 24.07 9.05
N SER A 107 -5.28 25.26 9.41
CA SER A 107 -3.89 25.52 9.72
C SER A 107 -3.62 25.25 11.21
N THR A 108 -2.56 24.51 11.53
CA THR A 108 -2.10 24.30 12.91
C THR A 108 -0.58 24.26 12.99
N ASP A 109 -0.03 24.63 14.15
CA ASP A 109 1.40 24.42 14.40
C ASP A 109 1.74 22.92 14.53
N SER A 110 2.93 22.58 14.07
CA SER A 110 3.50 21.23 14.08
C SER A 110 3.51 20.56 15.47
N ARG A 111 3.76 21.29 16.55
CA ARG A 111 3.74 20.70 17.91
C ARG A 111 2.33 20.32 18.35
N ARG A 112 1.33 21.15 18.03
CA ARG A 112 -0.09 20.82 18.26
C ARG A 112 -0.49 19.61 17.43
N LEU A 113 -0.10 19.56 16.16
CA LEU A 113 -0.41 18.43 15.30
C LEU A 113 0.22 17.13 15.81
N ALA A 114 1.48 17.17 16.26
CA ALA A 114 2.14 16.00 16.83
C ALA A 114 1.50 15.51 18.14
N ARG A 115 1.08 16.43 19.03
CA ARG A 115 0.28 16.06 20.21
C ARG A 115 -1.05 15.42 19.84
N HIS A 116 -1.72 15.95 18.82
CA HIS A 116 -2.96 15.40 18.34
C HIS A 116 -2.76 14.00 17.76
N ALA A 117 -1.72 13.80 16.96
CA ALA A 117 -1.36 12.50 16.40
C ALA A 117 -1.05 11.47 17.49
N LEU A 118 -0.34 11.84 18.56
CA LEU A 118 -0.15 10.95 19.72
C LEU A 118 -1.48 10.53 20.36
N ALA A 119 -2.40 11.48 20.55
CA ALA A 119 -3.72 11.17 21.12
C ALA A 119 -4.54 10.24 20.21
N MET A 120 -4.45 10.40 18.87
CA MET A 120 -5.06 9.49 17.90
C MET A 120 -4.43 8.10 17.97
N LEU A 121 -3.10 8.02 18.10
CA LEU A 121 -2.35 6.78 18.23
C LEU A 121 -2.76 6.01 19.49
N ASP A 122 -2.85 6.69 20.62
CA ASP A 122 -3.27 6.12 21.91
C ASP A 122 -4.70 5.56 21.87
N ARG A 123 -5.56 6.13 21.01
CA ARG A 123 -6.94 5.66 20.78
C ARG A 123 -7.05 4.59 19.69
N GLY A 124 -5.96 4.26 19.01
CA GLY A 124 -5.93 3.29 17.92
C GLY A 124 -6.56 3.78 16.61
N GLU A 125 -6.73 5.09 16.43
CA GLU A 125 -7.43 5.68 15.28
C GLU A 125 -6.68 5.52 13.94
N PHE A 126 -5.38 5.20 13.96
CA PHE A 126 -4.59 4.91 12.76
C PHE A 126 -4.77 3.51 12.20
N ARG A 127 -5.31 2.57 13.00
CA ARG A 127 -5.49 1.21 12.54
C ARG A 127 -6.66 1.19 11.56
N PRO A 128 -6.50 0.62 10.35
CA PRO A 128 -7.66 0.37 9.52
C PRO A 128 -8.62 -0.49 10.33
N ALA A 129 -9.89 -0.06 10.42
CA ALA A 129 -10.91 -0.86 11.06
C ALA A 129 -10.88 -2.24 10.40
N ARG A 130 -10.45 -3.28 11.13
CA ARG A 130 -10.65 -4.65 10.67
C ARG A 130 -12.13 -4.74 10.40
N ARG A 131 -12.54 -4.75 9.12
CA ARG A 131 -13.94 -4.92 8.77
C ARG A 131 -14.34 -6.28 9.30
N SER A 132 -14.98 -6.28 10.46
CA SER A 132 -16.11 -7.13 10.81
C SER A 132 -16.06 -8.56 10.25
N ALA A 133 -14.91 -9.24 10.32
CA ALA A 133 -14.82 -10.67 10.06
C ALA A 133 -15.63 -11.47 11.11
N GLU A 134 -16.10 -10.79 12.17
CA GLU A 134 -16.96 -11.34 13.23
C GLU A 134 -18.45 -11.01 13.05
N GLN A 135 -18.87 -10.23 12.03
CA GLN A 135 -20.31 -9.94 11.82
C GLN A 135 -21.06 -10.98 10.98
N PHE A 136 -20.38 -12.05 10.54
CA PHE A 136 -21.01 -13.13 9.76
C PHE A 136 -21.29 -14.41 10.56
N THR A 137 -20.96 -14.46 11.84
CA THR A 137 -21.35 -15.58 12.70
C THR A 137 -22.51 -15.18 13.58
N LEU A 138 -23.65 -15.84 13.38
CA LEU A 138 -24.85 -15.84 14.23
C LEU A 138 -25.95 -14.84 13.85
N ARG A 139 -26.69 -15.20 12.80
CA ARG A 139 -28.15 -15.15 12.86
C ARG A 139 -28.71 -16.34 12.08
N ASP A 140 -28.90 -17.44 12.80
CA ASP A 140 -29.76 -18.56 12.38
C ASP A 140 -31.20 -18.08 12.13
#